data_AF-A0A1R1D2D0-F1
#
_entry.id   AF-A0A1R1D2D0-F1
#
_cell.length_a   1.000
_cell.length_b   1.000
_cell.length_c   1.000
_cell.angle_alpha   90.00
_cell.angle_beta   90.00
_cell.angle_gamma   90.00
#
_symmetry.space_group_name_H-M   'P 1'
#
loop_
_entity.id
_entity.type
_entity.pdbx_description
1 polymer ?
#
loop_
_entity_poly.entity_id
_entity_poly.type
_entity_poly.pdbx_seq_one_letter_code
_entity_poly.pdbx_strand_id
1 'polypeptide(L)'
;MKANAPKHNAGYPTARKIRRACSNELYRTVKRMKVWVPKDKMDQAETIYFKKVILQLTWIYENKNNRKIQADWWDENVSAEIAELWDVDRAHLCAAFREAYGG
;
A
#
# COMPACT_ATOMS: atom_id res chain seq x y z
N MET A 1 12.35 -4.01 -34.21
CA MET A 1 12.37 -2.58 -33.82
C MET A 1 11.56 -2.42 -32.55
N LYS A 2 12.14 -1.94 -31.44
CA LYS A 2 11.38 -1.66 -30.21
C LYS A 2 10.65 -0.34 -30.42
N ALA A 3 9.31 -0.37 -30.38
CA ALA A 3 8.50 0.82 -30.50
C ALA A 3 8.82 1.78 -29.35
N ASN A 4 9.25 3.00 -29.69
CA ASN A 4 9.39 4.12 -28.77
C ASN A 4 7.99 4.60 -28.37
N ALA A 5 7.33 3.87 -27.48
CA ALA A 5 6.11 4.36 -26.84
C ALA A 5 6.48 5.58 -25.98
N PRO A 6 5.80 6.73 -26.13
CA PRO A 6 6.06 7.90 -25.30
C PRO A 6 5.89 7.52 -23.82
N LYS A 7 6.96 7.68 -23.04
CA LYS A 7 7.06 7.31 -21.61
C LYS A 7 5.97 7.91 -20.71
N HIS A 8 5.20 8.88 -21.18
CA HIS A 8 4.39 9.77 -20.36
C HIS A 8 2.89 9.43 -20.29
N ASN A 9 2.40 8.47 -21.07
CA ASN A 9 1.01 7.97 -20.95
C ASN A 9 1.01 6.48 -20.59
N ALA A 10 1.74 6.11 -19.54
CA ALA A 10 1.57 4.77 -18.97
C ALA A 10 0.14 4.68 -18.41
N GLY A 11 -0.67 3.77 -18.96
CA GLY A 11 -2.02 3.49 -18.45
C GLY A 11 -1.99 2.93 -17.02
N TYR A 12 -3.15 2.44 -16.55
CA TYR A 12 -3.26 1.87 -15.21
C TYR A 12 -2.18 0.81 -14.92
N PRO A 13 -1.67 0.75 -13.68
CA PRO A 13 -0.72 -0.28 -13.30
C PRO A 13 -1.37 -1.67 -13.40
N THR A 14 -0.57 -2.67 -13.75
CA THR A 14 -1.05 -4.05 -13.76
C THR A 14 -1.27 -4.57 -12.34
N ALA A 15 -2.15 -5.56 -12.16
CA ALA A 15 -2.40 -6.18 -10.86
C ALA A 15 -1.10 -6.67 -10.18
N ARG A 16 -0.15 -7.20 -10.95
CA ARG A 16 1.17 -7.61 -10.44
C ARG A 16 1.97 -6.44 -9.86
N LYS A 17 1.95 -5.27 -10.53
CA LYS A 17 2.64 -4.07 -10.04
C LYS A 17 2.00 -3.56 -8.74
N ILE A 18 0.67 -3.56 -8.68
CA ILE A 18 -0.09 -3.14 -7.49
C ILE A 18 0.23 -4.05 -6.30
N ARG A 19 0.18 -5.38 -6.48
CA ARG A 19 0.55 -6.35 -5.43
C ARG A 19 1.95 -6.08 -4.89
N ARG A 20 2.94 -5.92 -5.78
CA ARG A 20 4.32 -5.63 -5.37
C ARG A 20 4.46 -4.31 -4.60
N ALA A 21 3.70 -3.28 -4.98
CA ALA A 21 3.70 -2.02 -4.24
C ALA A 21 3.14 -2.24 -2.82
N CYS A 22 1.97 -2.87 -2.71
CA CYS A 22 1.33 -3.17 -1.43
C CYS A 22 2.25 -3.99 -0.50
N SER A 23 2.86 -5.07 -1.01
CA SER A 23 3.79 -5.91 -0.24
C SER A 23 5.01 -5.12 0.24
N ASN A 24 5.61 -4.30 -0.62
CA ASN A 24 6.78 -3.49 -0.26
C ASN A 24 6.45 -2.43 0.80
N GLU A 25 5.29 -1.77 0.68
CA GLU A 25 4.81 -0.76 1.64
C GLU A 25 4.55 -1.38 3.01
N LEU A 26 3.85 -2.53 3.08
CA LEU A 26 3.61 -3.23 4.34
C LEU A 26 4.90 -3.77 4.97
N TYR A 27 5.81 -4.33 4.16
CA TYR A 27 7.11 -4.79 4.64
C TYR A 27 7.92 -3.65 5.28
N ARG A 28 7.99 -2.48 4.63
CA ARG A 28 8.70 -1.31 5.17
C ARG A 28 8.03 -0.78 6.44
N THR A 29 6.71 -0.79 6.47
CA THR A 29 5.92 -0.40 7.64
C THR A 29 6.25 -1.28 8.85
N VAL A 30 6.20 -2.61 8.70
CA VAL A 30 6.56 -3.55 9.77
C VAL A 30 8.01 -3.38 10.22
N LYS A 31 8.94 -3.22 9.27
CA LYS A 31 10.35 -2.94 9.58
C LYS A 31 10.52 -1.65 10.39
N ARG A 32 9.72 -0.62 10.12
CA ARG A 32 9.74 0.67 10.84
C ARG A 32 9.18 0.53 12.25
N MET A 33 8.09 -0.22 12.41
CA MET A 33 7.47 -0.52 13.71
C MET A 33 8.35 -1.43 14.59
N LYS A 34 9.33 -2.13 14.01
CA LYS A 34 10.18 -3.13 14.69
C LYS A 34 9.38 -4.26 15.32
N VAL A 35 8.27 -4.64 14.70
CA VAL A 35 7.43 -5.76 15.14
C VAL A 35 7.66 -6.97 14.23
N TRP A 36 7.45 -8.17 14.76
CA TRP A 36 7.41 -9.38 13.97
C TRP A 36 5.96 -9.73 13.66
N VAL A 37 5.66 -9.91 12.37
CA VAL A 37 4.33 -10.33 11.90
C VAL A 37 4.47 -11.73 11.29
N PRO A 38 3.70 -12.73 11.76
CA PRO A 38 3.63 -14.05 11.14
C PRO A 38 3.32 -13.97 9.64
N LYS A 39 3.90 -14.89 8.86
CA LYS A 39 3.78 -14.86 7.39
C LYS A 39 2.32 -14.92 6.91
N ASP A 40 1.49 -15.73 7.55
CA ASP A 40 0.06 -15.87 7.25
C ASP A 40 -0.71 -14.55 7.48
N LYS A 41 -0.41 -13.83 8.57
CA LYS A 41 -0.98 -12.51 8.85
C LYS A 41 -0.49 -11.44 7.88
N MET A 42 0.76 -11.52 7.42
CA MET A 42 1.28 -10.63 6.38
C MET A 42 0.58 -10.87 5.04
N ASP A 43 0.46 -12.13 4.61
CA ASP A 43 -0.18 -12.49 3.34
C ASP A 43 -1.67 -12.06 3.32
N GLN A 44 -2.36 -12.17 4.47
CA GLN A 44 -3.72 -11.68 4.65
C GLN A 44 -3.80 -10.15 4.55
N ALA A 45 -2.91 -9.41 5.21
CA ALA A 45 -2.85 -7.96 5.13
C ALA A 45 -2.57 -7.45 3.71
N GLU A 46 -1.64 -8.10 2.99
CA GLU A 46 -1.36 -7.79 1.57
C GLU A 46 -2.59 -8.00 0.70
N THR A 47 -3.37 -9.05 0.98
CA THR A 47 -4.62 -9.34 0.26
C THR A 47 -5.69 -8.28 0.53
N ILE A 48 -5.87 -7.89 1.79
CA ILE A 48 -6.79 -6.83 2.21
C ILE A 48 -6.43 -5.52 1.50
N TYR A 49 -5.17 -5.12 1.59
CA TYR A 49 -4.70 -3.87 1.01
C TYR A 49 -4.82 -3.86 -0.52
N PHE A 50 -4.37 -4.92 -1.18
CA PHE A 50 -4.50 -5.08 -2.63
C PHE A 50 -5.95 -4.98 -3.10
N LYS A 51 -6.89 -5.65 -2.43
CA LYS A 51 -8.32 -5.60 -2.79
C LYS A 51 -8.86 -4.17 -2.71
N LYS A 52 -8.59 -3.45 -1.62
CA LYS A 52 -9.05 -2.07 -1.44
C LYS A 52 -8.47 -1.12 -2.50
N VAL A 53 -7.19 -1.27 -2.84
CA VAL A 53 -6.55 -0.49 -3.91
C VAL A 53 -7.19 -0.76 -5.27
N ILE A 54 -7.47 -2.02 -5.60
CA ILE A 54 -8.12 -2.37 -6.88
C ILE A 54 -9.53 -1.80 -6.97
N LEU A 55 -10.32 -1.88 -5.89
CA LEU A 55 -11.67 -1.31 -5.86
C LEU A 55 -11.67 0.21 -6.08
N GLN A 56 -10.62 0.88 -5.60
CA GLN A 56 -10.47 2.34 -5.69
C GLN A 56 -9.43 2.77 -6.74
N LEU A 57 -9.13 1.91 -7.72
CA LEU A 57 -7.96 2.05 -8.61
C LEU A 57 -7.92 3.39 -9.36
N THR A 58 -9.06 3.85 -9.87
CA THR A 58 -9.17 5.12 -10.59
C THR A 58 -8.69 6.28 -9.72
N TRP A 59 -9.26 6.41 -8.52
CA TRP A 59 -8.91 7.50 -7.59
C TRP A 59 -7.48 7.36 -7.06
N ILE A 60 -7.01 6.15 -6.76
CA ILE A 60 -5.61 5.91 -6.36
C ILE A 60 -4.66 6.39 -7.46
N TYR A 61 -4.96 6.06 -8.71
CA TYR A 61 -4.14 6.43 -9.86
C TYR A 61 -4.14 7.93 -10.13
N GLU A 62 -5.30 8.60 -10.02
CA GLU A 62 -5.42 10.05 -10.13
C GLU A 62 -4.60 10.78 -9.06
N ASN A 63 -4.54 10.22 -7.85
CA ASN A 63 -3.81 10.79 -6.71
C ASN A 63 -2.38 10.24 -6.55
N LYS A 64 -1.82 9.53 -7.54
CA LYS A 64 -0.49 8.87 -7.46
C LYS A 64 0.70 9.77 -7.12
N ASN A 65 0.57 11.08 -7.34
CA ASN A 65 1.60 12.06 -7.04
C ASN A 65 1.37 12.77 -5.69
N ASN A 66 0.25 12.51 -5.02
CA ASN A 66 -0.10 13.13 -3.75
C ASN A 66 0.02 12.11 -2.62
N ARG A 67 1.24 11.95 -2.11
CA ARG A 67 1.56 10.98 -1.05
C ARG A 67 0.73 11.19 0.21
N LYS A 68 0.46 12.45 0.57
CA LYS A 68 -0.32 12.79 1.76
C LYS A 68 -1.74 12.25 1.63
N ILE A 69 -2.43 12.56 0.54
CA ILE A 69 -3.81 12.11 0.30
C ILE A 69 -3.90 10.58 0.21
N GLN A 70 -2.93 9.91 -0.41
CA GLN A 70 -2.92 8.45 -0.46
C GLN A 70 -2.69 7.80 0.90
N ALA A 71 -1.82 8.38 1.74
CA ALA A 71 -1.63 7.91 3.10
C ALA A 71 -2.85 8.20 4.00
N ASP A 72 -3.48 9.37 3.84
CA ASP A 72 -4.75 9.69 4.52
C ASP A 72 -5.84 8.66 4.15
N TRP A 73 -5.97 8.33 2.85
CA TRP A 73 -6.88 7.28 2.40
C TRP A 73 -6.54 5.91 2.99
N TRP A 74 -5.26 5.58 3.13
CA TRP A 74 -4.83 4.31 3.73
C TRP A 74 -5.22 4.24 5.20
N ASP A 75 -4.98 5.32 5.95
CA ASP A 75 -5.38 5.44 7.35
C ASP A 75 -6.90 5.24 7.51
N GLU A 76 -7.70 5.81 6.63
CA GLU A 76 -9.16 5.71 6.70
C GLU A 76 -9.69 4.33 6.29
N ASN A 77 -9.15 3.73 5.23
CA ASN A 77 -9.78 2.60 4.56
C ASN A 77 -9.13 1.24 4.85
N VAL A 78 -7.86 1.24 5.24
CA VAL A 78 -7.05 0.01 5.33
C VAL A 78 -6.54 -0.23 6.75
N SER A 79 -6.08 0.81 7.44
CA SER A 79 -5.30 0.66 8.68
C SER A 79 -6.01 -0.09 9.81
N ALA A 80 -7.32 0.09 10.00
CA ALA A 80 -8.05 -0.52 11.11
C ALA A 80 -8.07 -2.05 11.02
N GLU A 81 -8.36 -2.58 9.83
CA GLU A 81 -8.45 -4.02 9.58
C GLU A 81 -7.07 -4.69 9.71
N ILE A 82 -6.01 -4.01 9.27
CA ILE A 82 -4.63 -4.50 9.42
C ILE A 82 -4.17 -4.43 10.89
N ALA A 83 -4.52 -3.36 11.61
CA ALA A 83 -4.17 -3.20 13.02
C ALA A 83 -4.79 -4.33 13.86
N GLU A 84 -6.06 -4.65 13.62
CA GLU A 84 -6.75 -5.77 14.27
C GLU A 84 -6.11 -7.11 13.90
N LEU A 85 -5.84 -7.35 12.61
CA LEU A 85 -5.20 -8.60 12.15
C LEU A 85 -3.83 -8.83 12.79
N TRP A 86 -3.02 -7.77 12.90
CA TRP A 86 -1.67 -7.84 13.45
C TRP A 86 -1.63 -7.70 14.97
N ASP A 87 -2.74 -7.33 15.62
CA ASP A 87 -2.82 -7.05 17.05
C ASP A 87 -1.83 -5.94 17.47
N VAL A 88 -1.89 -4.80 16.77
CA VAL A 88 -1.00 -3.64 17.00
C VAL A 88 -1.81 -2.36 17.18
N ASP A 89 -1.19 -1.38 17.85
CA ASP A 89 -1.77 -0.04 17.94
C ASP A 89 -1.90 0.60 16.54
N ARG A 90 -3.13 1.00 16.20
CA ARG A 90 -3.45 1.59 14.90
C ARG A 90 -2.71 2.91 14.66
N ALA A 91 -2.56 3.76 15.68
CA ALA A 91 -1.90 5.05 15.52
C ALA A 91 -0.40 4.88 15.20
N HIS A 92 0.27 3.96 15.90
CA HIS A 92 1.64 3.58 15.61
C HIS A 92 1.78 2.97 14.21
N LEU A 93 0.85 2.11 13.79
CA LEU A 93 0.81 1.56 12.44
C LEU A 93 0.69 2.65 11.36
N CYS A 94 -0.26 3.57 11.51
CA CYS A 94 -0.45 4.69 10.56
C CYS A 94 0.80 5.59 10.49
N ALA A 95 1.40 5.92 11.64
CA ALA A 95 2.62 6.73 11.69
C ALA A 95 3.78 6.04 10.95
N ALA A 96 3.99 4.75 11.20
CA ALA A 96 5.01 3.95 10.52
C ALA A 96 4.75 3.82 9.02
N PHE A 97 3.49 3.65 8.62
CA PHE A 97 3.10 3.56 7.21
C PHE A 97 3.39 4.86 6.47
N ARG A 98 2.95 6.00 7.03
CA ARG A 98 3.21 7.34 6.47
C ARG A 98 4.69 7.63 6.28
N GLU A 99 5.51 7.22 7.24
CA GLU A 99 6.96 7.41 7.17
C GLU A 99 7.62 6.52 6.10
N ALA A 100 7.11 5.30 5.90
CA ALA A 100 7.61 4.36 4.89
C ALA A 100 7.06 4.63 3.47
N TYR A 101 6.00 5.44 3.33
CA TYR A 101 5.24 5.57 2.10
C TYR A 101 6.02 6.29 0.99
N GLY A 102 6.22 5.59 -0.13
CA GLY A 102 6.79 6.16 -1.36
C GLY A 102 8.32 6.15 -1.46
N GLY A 103 9.06 5.44 -0.60
CA GLY A 103 10.52 5.41 -0.69
C GLY A 103 11.21 5.49 0.63
#